data_AF-A0A4U5PI74-F1
#
_entry.id   AF-A0A4U5PI74-F1
#
_cell.length_a   1.000
_cell.length_b   1.000
_cell.length_c   1.000
_cell.angle_alpha   90.00
_cell.angle_beta   90.00
_cell.angle_gamma   90.00
#
_symmetry.space_group_name_H-M   'P 1'
#
loop_
_entity.id
_entity.type
_entity.pdbx_description
1 polymer ?
#
loop_
_entity_poly.entity_id
_entity_poly.type
_entity_poly.pdbx_seq_one_letter_code
_entity_poly.pdbx_strand_id
1 'polypeptide(L)' 'MKTLTFLCLLCVIATLGYAGCGTATICNFGCCPFPFATCCKGWKACCPHGMTCDGIAKKCFNTEKFEAVDMFFA' A
#
# COMPACT_ATOMS: atom_id res chain seq x y z
N MET A 1 20.84 29.73 -24.81
CA MET A 1 21.59 28.85 -23.89
C MET A 1 20.74 28.37 -22.71
N LYS A 2 19.93 29.23 -22.07
CA LYS A 2 19.09 28.91 -20.89
C LYS A 2 17.97 27.89 -21.13
N THR A 3 17.40 27.85 -22.35
CA THR A 3 16.25 26.99 -22.70
C THR A 3 16.57 25.50 -22.58
N LEU A 4 17.81 25.10 -22.93
CA LEU A 4 18.26 23.71 -22.85
C LEU A 4 18.44 23.25 -21.40
N THR A 5 18.90 24.16 -20.52
CA THR A 5 19.06 23.90 -19.09
C THR A 5 17.72 23.69 -18.40
N PHE A 6 16.70 24.49 -18.76
CA PHE A 6 15.33 24.30 -18.27
C PHE A 6 14.70 22.99 -18.73
N LEU A 7 14.90 22.61 -20.00
CA LEU A 7 14.42 21.34 -20.53
C LEU A 7 15.03 20.15 -19.76
N CYS A 8 16.32 20.22 -19.49
CA CYS A 8 17.04 19.18 -18.76
C CYS A 8 16.54 19.06 -17.31
N LEU A 9 16.29 20.17 -16.64
CA LEU A 9 15.73 20.22 -15.29
C LEU A 9 14.33 19.58 -15.24
N LEU A 10 13.43 19.95 -16.17
CA LEU A 10 12.10 19.34 -16.27
C LEU A 10 12.16 17.82 -16.50
N CYS A 11 13.06 17.34 -17.36
CA CYS A 11 13.28 15.91 -17.56
C CYS A 11 13.75 15.21 -16.28
N VAL A 12 14.66 15.81 -15.51
CA VAL A 12 15.16 15.25 -14.25
C VAL A 12 14.06 15.20 -13.18
N ILE A 13 13.21 16.23 -13.10
CA ILE A 13 12.08 16.24 -12.16
C ILE A 13 11.05 15.18 -12.56
N ALA A 14 10.82 15.01 -13.87
CA ALA A 14 9.91 14.00 -14.41
C ALA A 14 10.44 12.56 -14.23
N THR A 15 11.74 12.33 -14.10
CA THR A 15 12.28 10.98 -13.83
C THR A 15 12.42 10.66 -12.34
N LEU A 16 12.56 11.68 -11.49
CA LEU A 16 12.60 11.54 -10.02
C LEU A 16 11.21 11.41 -9.38
N GLY A 17 10.15 11.88 -10.05
CA GLY A 17 8.79 11.94 -9.51
C GLY A 17 7.95 10.67 -9.62
N TYR A 18 8.43 9.62 -10.31
CA TYR A 18 7.66 8.38 -10.52
C TYR A 18 8.15 7.30 -9.56
N ALA A 19 8.07 7.55 -8.25
CA ALA A 19 8.08 6.48 -7.26
C ALA A 19 6.71 5.76 -7.32
N GLY A 20 6.44 5.07 -8.42
CA GLY A 20 5.30 4.19 -8.56
C GLY A 20 5.47 2.96 -7.67
N CYS A 21 4.42 2.53 -7.01
CA CYS A 21 4.41 1.22 -6.36
C CYS A 21 4.48 0.15 -7.47
N GLY A 22 5.67 -0.38 -7.77
CA GLY A 22 5.92 -1.23 -8.95
C GLY A 22 4.84 -2.30 -9.24
N THR A 23 4.91 -3.45 -8.55
CA THR A 23 3.87 -4.49 -8.58
C THR A 23 2.98 -4.48 -7.34
N ALA A 24 3.23 -3.51 -6.45
CA ALA A 24 2.55 -3.34 -5.19
C ALA A 24 1.17 -2.70 -5.37
N THR A 25 0.19 -3.08 -4.56
CA THR A 25 -1.10 -2.37 -4.54
C THR A 25 -0.91 -0.96 -3.97
N ILE A 26 -1.50 0.04 -4.65
CA ILE A 26 -1.53 1.42 -4.19
C ILE A 26 -2.75 1.63 -3.30
N CYS A 27 -2.53 2.02 -2.05
CA CYS A 27 -3.57 2.46 -1.13
C CYS A 27 -3.49 3.98 -0.91
N ASN A 28 -4.56 4.56 -0.36
CA ASN A 28 -4.65 6.00 -0.07
C ASN A 28 -3.55 6.53 0.88
N PHE A 29 -2.86 5.64 1.58
CA PHE A 29 -1.77 5.99 2.51
C PHE A 29 -0.37 5.65 1.99
N GLY A 30 -0.25 4.98 0.84
CA GLY A 30 1.03 4.56 0.28
C GLY A 30 0.99 3.16 -0.36
N CYS A 31 2.17 2.61 -0.62
CA CYS A 31 2.33 1.30 -1.23
C CYS A 31 2.21 0.17 -0.21
N CYS A 32 1.56 -0.93 -0.60
CA CYS A 32 1.61 -2.18 0.14
C CYS A 32 2.88 -2.98 -0.17
N PRO A 33 3.44 -3.75 0.79
CA PRO A 33 4.57 -4.65 0.53
C PRO A 33 4.17 -5.90 -0.26
N PHE A 34 2.88 -6.23 -0.33
CA PHE A 34 2.38 -7.40 -1.03
C PHE A 34 1.69 -7.01 -2.35
N PRO A 35 1.92 -7.76 -3.44
CA PRO A 35 1.13 -7.63 -4.66
C PRO A 35 -0.30 -8.13 -4.41
N PHE A 36 -1.29 -7.51 -5.03
CA PHE A 36 -2.72 -7.86 -4.89
C PHE A 36 -3.26 -7.79 -3.45
N ALA A 37 -2.63 -6.97 -2.60
CA ALA A 37 -3.13 -6.66 -1.27
C ALA A 37 -4.46 -5.87 -1.36
N THR A 38 -5.32 -6.04 -0.35
CA THR A 38 -6.55 -5.24 -0.19
C THR A 38 -6.29 -4.04 0.71
N CYS A 39 -6.68 -2.85 0.25
CA CYS A 39 -6.57 -1.61 1.00
C CYS A 39 -7.70 -1.47 2.02
N CYS A 40 -7.38 -1.46 3.31
CA CYS A 40 -8.40 -1.30 4.35
C CYS A 40 -8.79 0.15 4.56
N LYS A 41 -10.07 0.49 4.33
CA LYS A 41 -10.62 1.84 4.54
C LYS A 41 -10.97 2.07 6.02
N GLY A 42 -9.97 2.31 6.84
CA GLY A 42 -10.14 2.66 8.25
C GLY A 42 -8.83 2.99 8.95
N TRP A 43 -7.78 2.25 8.60
CA TRP A 43 -6.42 2.48 9.07
C TRP A 43 -5.44 2.43 7.90
N LYS A 44 -4.20 2.87 8.13
CA LYS A 44 -3.16 2.84 7.10
C LYS A 44 -2.52 1.45 7.00
N ALA A 45 -3.31 0.41 6.73
CA ALA A 45 -2.83 -0.97 6.62
C ALA A 45 -3.37 -1.71 5.39
N CYS A 46 -2.59 -2.69 4.94
CA CYS A 46 -2.88 -3.56 3.81
C CYS A 46 -3.12 -5.00 4.31
N CYS A 47 -4.14 -5.67 3.80
CA CYS A 47 -4.33 -7.11 4.02
C CYS A 47 -3.83 -7.92 2.82
N PRO A 48 -3.26 -9.12 3.02
CA PRO A 48 -2.90 -10.00 1.91
C PRO A 48 -4.11 -10.38 1.05
N HIS A 49 -3.86 -10.89 -0.15
CA HIS A 49 -4.90 -11.31 -1.07
C HIS A 49 -5.82 -12.38 -0.43
N GLY A 50 -7.14 -12.21 -0.57
CA GLY A 50 -8.14 -13.12 0.00
C GLY A 50 -8.48 -12.86 1.48
N MET A 51 -7.95 -11.80 2.10
CA MET A 51 -8.34 -11.38 3.45
C MET A 51 -9.27 -10.16 3.43
N THR A 52 -10.19 -10.13 4.39
CA THR A 52 -11.12 -9.03 4.61
C THR A 52 -10.66 -8.18 5.78
N CYS A 53 -10.88 -6.87 5.69
CA CYS A 53 -10.50 -5.91 6.72
C CYS A 53 -11.62 -5.78 7.77
N ASP A 54 -11.29 -5.98 9.04
CA ASP A 54 -12.12 -5.55 10.16
C ASP A 54 -11.70 -4.15 10.61
N GLY A 55 -12.55 -3.16 10.31
CA GLY A 55 -12.32 -1.76 10.68
C GLY A 55 -12.46 -1.48 12.18
N ILE A 56 -13.14 -2.35 12.93
CA ILE A 56 -13.35 -2.22 14.38
C ILE A 56 -12.18 -2.89 15.11
N ALA A 57 -11.96 -4.17 14.82
CA ALA A 57 -11.03 -5.00 15.57
C ALA A 57 -9.58 -4.68 15.28
N LYS A 58 -9.27 -3.90 14.23
CA LYS A 58 -7.87 -3.63 13.95
C LYS A 58 -7.14 -4.73 13.16
N LYS A 59 -7.81 -5.51 12.31
CA LYS A 59 -7.28 -6.83 11.86
C LYS A 59 -7.70 -7.24 10.45
N CYS A 60 -6.94 -8.17 9.89
CA CYS A 60 -7.27 -8.91 8.67
C CYS A 60 -7.80 -10.29 9.06
N PHE A 61 -8.94 -10.70 8.54
CA PHE A 61 -9.48 -12.04 8.75
C PHE A 61 -9.69 -12.74 7.41
N ASN A 62 -9.47 -14.05 7.40
CA ASN A 62 -9.78 -14.89 6.26
C ASN A 62 -11.15 -15.52 6.50
N THR A 63 -12.08 -15.40 5.56
CA THR A 63 -13.40 -16.03 5.61
C THR A 63 -13.36 -17.56 5.68
N GLU A 64 -12.19 -18.17 5.46
CA GLU A 64 -11.93 -19.61 5.46
C GLU A 64 -11.14 -20.10 6.69
N LYS A 65 -10.75 -19.21 7.61
CA LYS A 65 -10.02 -19.60 8.82
C LYS A 65 -10.63 -18.97 10.07
N PHE A 66 -11.32 -19.82 10.83
CA PHE A 66 -11.76 -19.57 12.20
C PHE A 66 -10.56 -19.54 13.16
N GLU A 67 -9.56 -18.70 12.90
CA GLU A 67 -8.48 -18.43 13.85
C GLU A 67 -8.27 -16.92 13.96
N ALA A 68 -9.24 -16.32 14.65
CA ALA A 68 -9.02 -15.22 15.57
C ALA A 68 -7.85 -15.57 16.52
N VAL A 69 -6.61 -15.35 16.10
CA VAL A 69 -5.48 -15.22 17.02
C VAL A 69 -5.56 -13.83 17.66
N ASP A 70 -6.48 -13.72 18.61
CA ASP A 70 -6.57 -12.68 19.64
C ASP A 70 -5.88 -13.25 20.89
N MET A 71 -4.59 -12.94 21.09
CA MET A 71 -4.11 -11.85 21.96
C MET A 71 -4.11 -12.08 23.49
N PHE A 72 -4.50 -13.24 24.04
CA PHE A 72 -4.35 -13.45 25.50
C PHE A 72 -4.26 -14.94 25.84
N PHE A 73 -3.05 -15.51 26.01
CA PHE A 73 -2.71 -16.57 26.98
C PHE A 73 -1.27 -17.03 26.76
N ALA A 74 -0.34 -16.39 27.48
CA ALA A 74 0.80 -16.99 28.19
C ALA A 74 1.56 -15.84 28.88
#